data_AF-A0A133SKQ4-F1
#
_entry.id   AF-A0A133SKQ4-F1
#
_cell.length_a   1.000
_cell.length_b   1.000
_cell.length_c   1.000
_cell.angle_alpha   90.00
_cell.angle_beta   90.00
_cell.angle_gamma   90.00
#
_symmetry.space_group_name_H-M   'P 1'
#
loop_
_entity.id
_entity.type
_entity.pdbx_description
1 polymer ?
#
loop_
_entity_poly.entity_id
_entity_poly.type
_entity_poly.pdbx_seq_one_letter_code
_entity_poly.pdbx_strand_id
1 'polypeptide(L)'
;MAKYYIASCVFTAKFPELSFRIQDYIQKRFGFTVVRCCVPKYKLKDFEDKMPEGQIRSDWANLPDSGTFSDGDEVYSLCHNCNNLINEMHPGTKVHSLWELIDGDDSFRLPDFRGRKAYVQDCWRSRDRKEEQDAVRSLLNKMNIDVLELSQNREQTDFCGASLYRPQPPRNPKLAPKHYVEGAVGKFVPHSPEEQKQIMQEYCRQFGKDKVICYCHYCLEGLLMGDADAVHLAQMLFLEGH
;
A
#
# COMPACT_ATOMS: atom_id res chain seq x y z
N MET A 1 -17.87 14.36 11.39
CA MET A 1 -16.53 13.92 10.98
C MET A 1 -16.70 13.11 9.71
N ALA A 2 -16.05 13.52 8.64
CA ALA A 2 -16.07 12.78 7.40
C ALA A 2 -15.12 11.57 7.48
N LYS A 3 -15.42 10.55 6.69
CA LYS A 3 -14.56 9.38 6.52
C LYS A 3 -14.20 9.26 5.06
N TYR A 4 -12.90 9.23 4.79
CA TYR A 4 -12.35 9.18 3.44
C TYR A 4 -11.59 7.88 3.22
N TYR A 5 -11.66 7.38 1.99
CA TYR A 5 -10.73 6.37 1.50
C TYR A 5 -9.95 6.92 0.30
N ILE A 6 -8.62 6.96 0.42
CA ILE A 6 -7.75 7.37 -0.68
C ILE A 6 -7.40 6.13 -1.50
N ALA A 7 -7.94 6.05 -2.71
CA ALA A 7 -7.73 4.92 -3.63
C ALA A 7 -6.27 4.78 -4.11
N SER A 8 -5.47 5.83 -3.95
CA SER A 8 -4.06 5.92 -4.33
C SER A 8 -3.83 5.83 -5.84
N CYS A 9 -3.36 6.94 -6.42
CA CYS A 9 -3.15 7.10 -7.85
C CYS A 9 -2.20 6.06 -8.46
N VAL A 10 -1.08 5.73 -7.80
CA VAL A 10 -0.10 4.76 -8.33
C VAL A 10 -0.62 3.34 -8.24
N PHE A 11 -1.21 2.96 -7.10
CA PHE A 11 -1.81 1.64 -6.94
C PHE A 11 -2.95 1.42 -7.94
N THR A 12 -3.88 2.37 -8.06
CA THR A 12 -5.02 2.27 -8.98
C THR A 12 -4.54 2.17 -10.42
N ALA A 13 -3.54 2.95 -10.84
CA ALA A 13 -3.02 2.84 -12.20
C ALA A 13 -2.34 1.48 -12.48
N LYS A 14 -1.75 0.85 -11.46
CA LYS A 14 -1.12 -0.47 -11.59
C LYS A 14 -2.13 -1.61 -11.52
N PHE A 15 -3.19 -1.46 -10.74
CA PHE A 15 -4.20 -2.49 -10.47
C PHE A 15 -5.61 -1.89 -10.53
N PRO A 16 -6.09 -1.47 -11.72
CA PRO A 16 -7.33 -0.72 -11.86
C PRO A 16 -8.53 -1.51 -11.36
N GLU A 17 -8.75 -2.73 -11.88
CA GLU A 17 -9.91 -3.56 -11.52
C GLU A 17 -9.93 -3.90 -10.02
N LEU A 18 -8.77 -4.25 -9.46
CA LEU A 18 -8.61 -4.52 -8.04
C LEU A 18 -8.90 -3.28 -7.19
N SER A 19 -8.39 -2.10 -7.59
CA SER A 19 -8.68 -0.85 -6.89
C SER A 19 -10.18 -0.56 -6.87
N PHE A 20 -10.88 -0.74 -8.00
CA PHE A 20 -12.33 -0.54 -8.07
C PHE A 20 -13.13 -1.54 -7.23
N ARG A 21 -12.68 -2.80 -7.11
CA ARG A 21 -13.29 -3.76 -6.15
C ARG A 21 -13.16 -3.29 -4.71
N ILE A 22 -12.00 -2.75 -4.33
CA ILE A 22 -11.77 -2.21 -2.98
C ILE A 22 -12.66 -0.97 -2.76
N GLN A 23 -12.72 -0.06 -3.74
CA GLN A 23 -13.55 1.15 -3.65
C GLN A 23 -15.03 0.78 -3.49
N ASP A 24 -15.53 -0.18 -4.27
CA ASP A 24 -16.91 -0.67 -4.19
C ASP A 24 -17.21 -1.26 -2.80
N TYR A 25 -16.31 -2.10 -2.27
CA TYR A 25 -16.41 -2.63 -0.91
C TYR A 25 -16.50 -1.49 0.11
N ILE A 26 -15.58 -0.52 0.04
CA ILE A 26 -15.53 0.59 0.97
C ILE A 26 -16.80 1.45 0.94
N GLN A 27 -17.29 1.77 -0.26
CA GLN A 27 -18.50 2.58 -0.44
C GLN A 27 -19.74 1.84 0.04
N LYS A 28 -19.92 0.57 -0.37
CA LYS A 28 -21.11 -0.21 -0.02
C LYS A 28 -21.14 -0.61 1.46
N ARG A 29 -19.99 -0.97 2.03
CA ARG A 29 -19.90 -1.48 3.40
C ARG A 29 -19.90 -0.36 4.43
N PHE A 30 -19.16 0.72 4.17
CA PHE A 30 -18.91 1.76 5.16
C PHE A 30 -19.39 3.16 4.76
N GLY A 31 -19.80 3.37 3.49
CA GLY A 31 -20.29 4.66 3.03
C GLY A 31 -19.21 5.75 2.97
N PHE A 32 -17.93 5.40 2.89
CA PHE A 32 -16.85 6.38 2.88
C PHE A 32 -16.80 7.15 1.56
N THR A 33 -16.35 8.40 1.63
CA THR A 33 -16.03 9.18 0.43
C THR A 33 -14.72 8.68 -0.17
N VAL A 34 -14.78 8.13 -1.38
CA VAL A 34 -13.59 7.70 -2.11
C VAL A 34 -12.99 8.88 -2.86
N VAL A 35 -11.66 9.06 -2.74
CA VAL A 35 -10.90 10.10 -3.45
C VAL A 35 -9.69 9.50 -4.15
N ARG A 36 -9.24 10.13 -5.23
CA ARG A 36 -8.19 9.60 -6.11
C ARG A 36 -6.79 9.65 -5.47
N CYS A 37 -6.45 10.80 -4.86
CA CYS A 37 -5.11 11.08 -4.36
C CYS A 37 -5.15 11.70 -2.95
N CYS A 38 -4.00 11.61 -2.27
CA CYS A 38 -3.73 12.31 -1.02
C CYS A 38 -3.33 13.78 -1.20
N VAL A 39 -2.98 14.16 -2.44
CA VAL A 39 -2.53 15.52 -2.76
C VAL A 39 -3.42 16.05 -3.88
N PRO A 40 -4.05 17.22 -3.72
CA PRO A 40 -4.93 17.80 -4.73
C PRO A 40 -4.18 18.08 -6.03
N LYS A 41 -4.88 17.90 -7.15
CA LYS A 41 -4.40 18.17 -8.52
C LYS A 41 -3.11 17.45 -8.92
N TYR A 42 -2.75 16.37 -8.22
CA TYR A 42 -1.51 15.65 -8.51
C TYR A 42 -1.61 14.78 -9.76
N LYS A 43 -1.02 15.25 -10.86
CA LYS A 43 -0.81 14.47 -12.09
C LYS A 43 -2.09 13.77 -12.59
N LEU A 44 -3.23 14.45 -12.49
CA LEU A 44 -4.55 13.85 -12.75
C LEU A 44 -4.61 13.22 -14.14
N LYS A 45 -4.20 13.98 -15.16
CA LYS A 45 -4.18 13.53 -16.55
C LYS A 45 -3.22 12.36 -16.76
N ASP A 46 -1.99 12.43 -16.24
CA ASP A 46 -1.02 11.34 -16.33
C ASP A 46 -1.55 10.01 -15.78
N PHE A 47 -2.33 10.05 -14.70
CA PHE A 47 -2.90 8.84 -14.10
C PHE A 47 -4.21 8.40 -14.76
N GLU A 48 -5.01 9.33 -15.30
CA GLU A 48 -6.18 8.99 -16.14
C GLU A 48 -5.75 8.26 -17.42
N ASP A 49 -4.70 8.76 -18.08
CA ASP A 49 -4.21 8.19 -19.34
C ASP A 49 -3.60 6.78 -19.16
N LYS A 50 -3.19 6.45 -17.94
CA LYS A 50 -2.75 5.09 -17.56
C LYS A 50 -3.90 4.12 -17.31
N MET A 51 -5.13 4.59 -17.16
CA MET A 51 -6.27 3.69 -16.93
C MET A 51 -6.72 3.02 -18.22
N PRO A 52 -7.21 1.76 -18.16
CA PRO A 52 -7.85 1.10 -19.29
C PRO A 52 -8.98 1.94 -19.89
N GLU A 53 -9.12 1.94 -21.22
CA GLU A 53 -10.22 2.64 -21.90
C GLU A 53 -11.59 2.11 -21.46
N GLY A 54 -12.60 2.98 -21.52
CA GLY A 54 -13.97 2.65 -21.16
C GLY A 54 -14.34 3.05 -19.73
N GLN A 55 -15.17 2.21 -19.10
CA GLN A 55 -15.87 2.56 -17.86
C GLN A 55 -14.93 2.90 -16.71
N ILE A 56 -13.87 2.11 -16.50
CA ILE A 56 -12.90 2.31 -15.42
C ILE A 56 -12.24 3.70 -15.50
N ARG A 57 -11.81 4.13 -16.70
CA ARG A 57 -11.21 5.47 -16.88
C ARG A 57 -12.24 6.57 -16.62
N SER A 58 -13.47 6.41 -17.10
CA SER A 58 -14.56 7.36 -16.87
C SER A 58 -14.86 7.51 -15.38
N ASP A 59 -15.06 6.40 -14.68
CA ASP A 59 -15.36 6.39 -13.25
C ASP A 59 -14.19 6.98 -12.44
N TRP A 60 -12.95 6.65 -12.80
CA TRP A 60 -11.77 7.22 -12.16
C TRP A 60 -11.70 8.73 -12.34
N ALA A 61 -12.02 9.25 -13.52
CA ALA A 61 -12.04 10.69 -13.79
C ALA A 61 -13.15 11.42 -13.01
N ASN A 62 -14.27 10.74 -12.74
CA ASN A 62 -15.42 11.31 -12.02
C ASN A 62 -15.25 11.32 -10.49
N LEU A 63 -14.29 10.57 -9.94
CA LEU A 63 -13.98 10.63 -8.51
C LEU A 63 -13.37 11.99 -8.13
N PRO A 64 -13.66 12.52 -6.92
CA PRO A 64 -12.94 13.66 -6.38
C PRO A 64 -11.42 13.43 -6.42
N ASP A 65 -10.67 14.43 -6.85
CA ASP A 65 -9.22 14.32 -7.02
C ASP A 65 -8.48 14.15 -5.68
N SER A 66 -8.98 14.82 -4.64
CA SER A 66 -8.53 14.71 -3.24
C SER A 66 -9.67 15.02 -2.29
N GLY A 67 -9.49 14.70 -1.00
CA GLY A 67 -10.35 15.19 0.08
C GLY A 67 -9.95 16.60 0.52
N THR A 68 -10.86 17.29 1.21
CA THR A 68 -10.60 18.57 1.89
C THR A 68 -9.94 18.41 3.25
N PHE A 69 -10.00 17.20 3.84
CA PHE A 69 -9.36 16.75 5.08
C PHE A 69 -9.33 17.79 6.21
N SER A 70 -10.32 17.73 7.11
CA SER A 70 -10.42 18.59 8.28
C SER A 70 -10.03 17.85 9.57
N ASP A 71 -9.79 18.62 10.63
CA ASP A 71 -9.45 18.07 11.94
C ASP A 71 -10.51 17.06 12.40
N GLY A 72 -10.03 15.92 12.87
CA GLY A 72 -10.76 14.76 13.35
C GLY A 72 -11.45 13.91 12.27
N ASP A 73 -11.35 14.27 10.99
CA ASP A 73 -11.75 13.36 9.90
C ASP A 73 -10.91 12.08 9.96
N GLU A 74 -11.50 10.95 9.58
CA GLU A 74 -10.78 9.68 9.47
C GLU A 74 -10.39 9.42 8.02
N VAL A 75 -9.14 9.08 7.77
CA VAL A 75 -8.59 8.88 6.43
C VAL A 75 -7.96 7.50 6.34
N TYR A 76 -8.50 6.67 5.45
CA TYR A 76 -8.04 5.29 5.24
C TYR A 76 -7.34 5.18 3.89
N SER A 77 -6.27 4.39 3.84
CA SER A 77 -5.63 4.05 2.56
C SER A 77 -4.74 2.82 2.68
N LEU A 78 -4.66 2.05 1.59
CA LEU A 78 -3.69 0.95 1.44
C LEU A 78 -2.28 1.45 1.12
N CYS A 79 -2.14 2.69 0.64
CA CYS A 79 -0.87 3.26 0.23
C CYS A 79 -0.18 3.95 1.40
N HIS A 80 0.89 3.35 1.91
CA HIS A 80 1.71 3.92 2.97
C HIS A 80 2.23 5.32 2.66
N ASN A 81 2.56 5.61 1.38
CA ASN A 81 2.98 6.95 1.00
C ASN A 81 1.86 7.97 1.19
N CYS A 82 0.62 7.61 0.88
CA CYS A 82 -0.53 8.49 1.12
C CYS A 82 -0.73 8.72 2.62
N ASN A 83 -0.64 7.66 3.44
CA ASN A 83 -0.80 7.79 4.88
C ASN A 83 0.26 8.72 5.50
N ASN A 84 1.53 8.56 5.13
CA ASN A 84 2.62 9.44 5.62
C ASN A 84 2.41 10.90 5.21
N LEU A 85 1.95 11.14 3.98
CA LEU A 85 1.66 12.50 3.52
C LEU A 85 0.49 13.13 4.28
N ILE A 86 -0.61 12.38 4.48
CA ILE A 86 -1.76 12.91 5.22
C ILE A 86 -1.40 13.18 6.69
N ASN A 87 -0.66 12.28 7.34
CA ASN A 87 -0.22 12.46 8.73
C ASN A 87 0.55 13.76 8.95
N GLU A 88 1.40 14.17 8.00
CA GLU A 88 2.20 15.40 8.14
C GLU A 88 1.49 16.65 7.59
N MET A 89 0.75 16.54 6.48
CA MET A 89 0.02 17.68 5.91
C MET A 89 -1.22 18.05 6.73
N HIS A 90 -1.88 17.06 7.35
CA HIS A 90 -3.14 17.21 8.07
C HIS A 90 -3.07 16.51 9.44
N PRO A 91 -2.23 16.98 10.38
CA PRO A 91 -1.97 16.31 11.65
C PRO A 91 -3.20 16.21 12.58
N GLY A 92 -4.27 16.98 12.31
CA GLY A 92 -5.54 16.85 13.02
C GLY A 92 -6.41 15.68 12.56
N THR A 93 -6.10 15.04 11.42
CA THR A 93 -6.82 13.86 10.94
C THR A 93 -6.40 12.58 11.67
N LYS A 94 -7.27 11.58 11.65
CA LYS A 94 -6.97 10.22 12.11
C LYS A 94 -6.68 9.34 10.90
N VAL A 95 -5.42 8.96 10.71
CA VAL A 95 -5.01 8.19 9.53
C VAL A 95 -4.87 6.71 9.89
N HIS A 96 -5.50 5.87 9.07
CA HIS A 96 -5.58 4.44 9.28
C HIS A 96 -5.20 3.67 8.01
N SER A 97 -4.72 2.44 8.17
CA SER A 97 -4.57 1.52 7.05
C SER A 97 -5.92 0.94 6.62
N LEU A 98 -6.02 0.58 5.34
CA LEU A 98 -7.11 -0.27 4.86
C LEU A 98 -7.16 -1.61 5.62
N TRP A 99 -6.01 -2.13 6.04
CA TRP A 99 -5.94 -3.45 6.69
C TRP A 99 -6.61 -3.45 8.06
N GLU A 100 -6.44 -2.38 8.84
CA GLU A 100 -7.14 -2.19 10.12
C GLU A 100 -8.67 -2.22 9.93
N LEU A 101 -9.16 -1.58 8.86
CA LEU A 101 -10.59 -1.52 8.56
C LEU A 101 -11.17 -2.88 8.16
N ILE A 102 -10.45 -3.64 7.31
CA ILE A 102 -10.90 -4.98 6.88
C ILE A 102 -10.81 -5.97 8.05
N ASP A 103 -9.74 -5.90 8.85
CA ASP A 103 -9.54 -6.80 10.00
C ASP A 103 -10.63 -6.64 11.06
N GLY A 104 -11.17 -5.43 11.21
CA GLY A 104 -12.30 -5.12 12.09
C GLY A 104 -13.69 -5.42 11.51
N ASP A 105 -13.81 -5.89 10.26
CA ASP A 105 -15.10 -6.21 9.64
C ASP A 105 -15.36 -7.73 9.64
N ASP A 106 -16.05 -8.21 10.68
CA ASP A 106 -16.44 -9.62 10.83
C ASP A 106 -17.32 -10.15 9.68
N SER A 107 -17.91 -9.25 8.87
CA SER A 107 -18.73 -9.65 7.72
C SER A 107 -17.92 -9.83 6.43
N PHE A 108 -16.65 -9.42 6.41
CA PHE A 108 -15.79 -9.58 5.25
C PHE A 108 -15.48 -11.07 5.06
N ARG A 109 -15.85 -11.62 3.91
CA ARG A 109 -15.60 -13.03 3.60
C ARG A 109 -14.15 -13.23 3.22
N LEU A 110 -13.40 -13.87 4.10
CA LEU A 110 -11.99 -14.18 3.90
C LEU A 110 -11.82 -15.51 3.15
N PRO A 111 -10.89 -15.60 2.17
CA PRO A 111 -10.49 -16.87 1.59
C PRO A 111 -9.72 -17.74 2.61
N ASP A 112 -9.77 -19.06 2.46
CA ASP A 112 -9.04 -20.02 3.29
C ASP A 112 -7.90 -20.66 2.48
N PHE A 113 -6.66 -20.42 2.91
CA PHE A 113 -5.45 -20.94 2.27
C PHE A 113 -4.93 -22.25 2.88
N ARG A 114 -5.67 -22.88 3.80
CA ARG A 114 -5.46 -24.27 4.28
C ARG A 114 -4.05 -24.53 4.83
N GLY A 115 -3.52 -23.62 5.64
CA GLY A 115 -2.20 -23.75 6.28
C GLY A 115 -1.03 -23.57 5.31
N ARG A 116 -1.23 -22.92 4.17
CA ARG A 116 -0.12 -22.57 3.27
C ARG A 116 0.85 -21.64 3.99
N LYS A 117 2.14 -21.92 3.83
CA LYS A 117 3.22 -21.09 4.37
C LYS A 117 3.53 -19.93 3.44
N ALA A 118 3.76 -18.76 4.01
CA ALA A 118 4.24 -17.60 3.27
C ALA A 118 4.99 -16.63 4.18
N TYR A 119 6.03 -15.99 3.66
CA TYR A 119 6.66 -14.86 4.32
C TYR A 119 5.77 -13.63 4.31
N VAL A 120 5.76 -12.86 5.40
CA VAL A 120 5.20 -11.51 5.41
C VAL A 120 6.32 -10.47 5.25
N GLN A 121 6.15 -9.57 4.28
CA GLN A 121 7.07 -8.45 4.04
C GLN A 121 6.46 -7.14 4.50
N ASP A 122 6.92 -6.63 5.65
CA ASP A 122 6.59 -5.28 6.11
C ASP A 122 7.35 -4.21 5.32
N CYS A 123 6.78 -3.01 5.22
CA CYS A 123 7.37 -1.91 4.46
C CYS A 123 8.00 -0.86 5.37
N TRP A 124 9.17 -0.34 5.00
CA TRP A 124 9.82 0.79 5.69
C TRP A 124 8.88 1.99 5.88
N ARG A 125 8.00 2.27 4.91
CA ARG A 125 7.04 3.38 4.98
C ARG A 125 5.92 3.19 6.02
N SER A 126 5.78 2.00 6.57
CA SER A 126 4.79 1.61 7.59
C SER A 126 5.45 1.00 8.83
N ARG A 127 6.78 1.12 8.98
CA ARG A 127 7.51 0.49 10.09
C ARG A 127 7.05 0.99 11.46
N ASP A 128 6.59 2.24 11.54
CA ASP A 128 6.09 2.88 12.76
C ASP A 128 4.59 2.66 13.00
N ARG A 129 3.89 1.88 12.15
CA ARG A 129 2.46 1.61 12.27
C ARG A 129 2.21 0.18 12.78
N LYS A 130 2.29 0.02 14.10
CA LYS A 130 2.11 -1.27 14.77
C LYS A 130 0.70 -1.85 14.51
N GLU A 131 -0.33 -1.01 14.55
CA GLU A 131 -1.73 -1.40 14.36
C GLU A 131 -1.95 -1.96 12.95
N GLU A 132 -1.37 -1.31 11.93
CA GLU A 132 -1.38 -1.81 10.56
C GLU A 132 -0.69 -3.18 10.44
N GLN A 133 0.49 -3.33 11.06
CA GLN A 133 1.26 -4.57 11.04
C GLN A 133 0.56 -5.72 11.76
N ASP A 134 -0.13 -5.42 12.87
CA ASP A 134 -0.95 -6.38 13.61
C ASP A 134 -2.18 -6.81 12.80
N ALA A 135 -2.89 -5.85 12.19
CA ALA A 135 -4.04 -6.12 11.34
C ALA A 135 -3.67 -7.01 10.14
N VAL A 136 -2.54 -6.76 9.49
CA VAL A 136 -2.02 -7.63 8.41
C VAL A 136 -1.86 -9.07 8.90
N ARG A 137 -1.20 -9.29 10.04
CA ARG A 137 -0.96 -10.64 10.57
C ARG A 137 -2.25 -11.30 11.03
N SER A 138 -3.17 -10.55 11.63
CA SER A 138 -4.50 -11.03 11.98
C SER A 138 -5.25 -11.51 10.74
N LEU A 139 -5.27 -10.72 9.67
CA LEU A 139 -5.88 -11.11 8.38
C LEU A 139 -5.24 -12.37 7.80
N LEU A 140 -3.91 -12.46 7.78
CA LEU A 140 -3.21 -13.65 7.29
C LEU A 140 -3.58 -14.91 8.10
N ASN A 141 -3.62 -14.80 9.43
CA ASN A 141 -4.02 -15.90 10.31
C ASN A 141 -5.49 -16.29 10.10
N LYS A 142 -6.40 -15.32 9.97
CA LYS A 142 -7.83 -15.56 9.69
C LYS A 142 -8.05 -16.22 8.32
N MET A 143 -7.16 -15.95 7.36
CA MET A 143 -7.12 -16.64 6.06
C MET A 143 -6.39 -18.00 6.12
N ASN A 144 -6.03 -18.49 7.31
CA ASN A 144 -5.38 -19.77 7.55
C ASN A 144 -4.03 -19.90 6.81
N ILE A 145 -3.19 -18.86 6.91
CA ILE A 145 -1.82 -18.83 6.39
C ILE A 145 -0.86 -19.02 7.57
N ASP A 146 0.08 -19.95 7.42
CA ASP A 146 1.19 -20.13 8.34
C ASP A 146 2.25 -19.05 8.05
N VAL A 147 2.20 -17.94 8.80
CA VAL A 147 3.06 -16.78 8.57
C VAL A 147 4.52 -17.10 8.94
N LEU A 148 5.42 -16.93 7.98
CA LEU A 148 6.86 -16.92 8.17
C LEU A 148 7.33 -15.48 8.37
N GLU A 149 8.03 -15.21 9.46
CA GLU A 149 8.54 -13.88 9.78
C GLU A 149 9.99 -13.72 9.33
N LEU A 150 10.30 -12.53 8.80
CA LEU A 150 11.68 -12.11 8.55
C LEU A 150 12.39 -11.74 9.86
N SER A 151 13.72 -11.82 9.88
CA SER A 151 14.50 -11.31 11.02
C SER A 151 14.36 -9.80 11.21
N GLN A 152 14.25 -9.05 10.11
CA GLN A 152 14.00 -7.60 10.09
C GLN A 152 12.54 -7.31 9.74
N ASN A 153 11.62 -7.76 10.59
CA ASN A 153 10.18 -7.53 10.43
C ASN A 153 9.70 -6.29 11.19
N ARG A 154 8.42 -5.96 11.03
CA ARG A 154 7.69 -4.92 11.78
C ARG A 154 8.44 -3.59 11.81
N GLU A 155 8.70 -3.03 12.98
CA GLU A 155 9.43 -1.77 13.17
C GLU A 155 10.89 -1.81 12.72
N GLN A 156 11.46 -3.01 12.58
CA GLN A 156 12.85 -3.21 12.15
C GLN A 156 12.98 -3.31 10.63
N THR A 157 11.88 -3.36 9.88
CA THR A 157 11.94 -3.42 8.42
C THR A 157 12.57 -2.16 7.83
N ASP A 158 13.49 -2.37 6.91
CA ASP A 158 14.11 -1.31 6.11
C ASP A 158 13.81 -1.45 4.61
N PHE A 159 12.94 -2.41 4.25
CA PHE A 159 12.62 -2.71 2.86
C PHE A 159 11.49 -1.84 2.31
N CYS A 160 11.70 -1.27 1.12
CA CYS A 160 10.62 -0.67 0.33
C CYS A 160 10.86 -0.90 -1.17
N GLY A 161 11.37 -2.09 -1.50
CA GLY A 161 11.76 -2.49 -2.85
C GLY A 161 12.76 -1.54 -3.51
N ALA A 162 12.78 -1.55 -4.84
CA ALA A 162 13.66 -0.69 -5.64
C ALA A 162 13.39 0.81 -5.44
N SER A 163 12.29 1.20 -4.79
CA SER A 163 12.01 2.62 -4.50
C SER A 163 13.09 3.30 -3.67
N LEU A 164 13.83 2.57 -2.83
CA LEU A 164 14.91 3.12 -2.02
C LEU A 164 16.19 3.39 -2.81
N TYR A 165 16.26 2.93 -4.05
CA TYR A 165 17.46 3.00 -4.89
C TYR A 165 17.23 3.90 -6.11
N ARG A 166 16.26 4.80 -6.03
CA ARG A 166 15.90 5.80 -7.05
C ARG A 166 15.43 7.08 -6.36
N PRO A 167 15.47 8.24 -7.05
CA PRO A 167 15.00 9.49 -6.48
C PRO A 167 13.56 9.38 -5.98
N GLN A 168 13.29 9.83 -4.75
CA GLN A 168 11.92 9.96 -4.28
C GLN A 168 11.14 11.04 -5.06
N PRO A 169 9.80 10.96 -5.11
CA PRO A 169 8.99 12.02 -5.71
C PRO A 169 9.32 13.39 -5.08
N PRO A 170 9.63 14.44 -5.86
CA PRO A 170 10.09 15.73 -5.32
C PRO A 170 9.13 16.43 -4.35
N ARG A 171 7.85 16.03 -4.34
CA ARG A 171 6.84 16.52 -3.40
C ARG A 171 6.97 15.91 -2.01
N ASN A 172 7.43 14.66 -1.90
CA ASN A 172 7.42 13.92 -0.65
C ASN A 172 8.23 14.61 0.45
N PRO A 173 9.51 15.00 0.23
CA PRO A 173 10.28 15.69 1.26
C PRO A 173 9.75 17.10 1.59
N LYS A 174 8.92 17.69 0.71
CA LYS A 174 8.29 18.99 0.97
C LYS A 174 7.03 18.89 1.83
N LEU A 175 6.27 17.81 1.63
CA LEU A 175 4.95 17.62 2.23
C LEU A 175 4.98 16.77 3.50
N ALA A 176 5.99 15.91 3.64
CA ALA A 176 6.20 15.05 4.79
C ALA A 176 7.70 14.95 5.14
N PRO A 177 8.33 16.08 5.55
CA PRO A 177 9.77 16.13 5.82
C PRO A 177 10.22 15.22 6.97
N LYS A 178 9.40 14.96 7.99
CA LYS A 178 9.81 14.07 9.09
C LYS A 178 10.03 12.66 8.57
N HIS A 179 9.12 12.15 7.75
CA HIS A 179 9.25 10.81 7.20
C HIS A 179 10.26 10.73 6.03
N TYR A 180 10.25 11.72 5.13
CA TYR A 180 10.99 11.67 3.86
C TYR A 180 12.30 12.46 3.82
N VAL A 181 12.68 13.13 4.91
CA VAL A 181 13.99 13.75 5.10
C VAL A 181 14.65 13.17 6.34
N GLU A 182 14.07 13.37 7.52
CA GLU A 182 14.67 12.93 8.79
C GLU A 182 14.68 11.39 8.91
N GLY A 183 13.56 10.73 8.61
CA GLY A 183 13.43 9.27 8.65
C GLY A 183 14.07 8.54 7.47
N ALA A 184 14.45 9.26 6.42
CA ALA A 184 14.90 8.72 5.14
C ALA A 184 16.42 8.83 4.90
N VAL A 185 17.22 9.02 5.95
CA VAL A 185 18.69 9.05 5.84
C VAL A 185 19.19 7.74 5.23
N GLY A 186 20.03 7.86 4.19
CA GLY A 186 20.55 6.71 3.44
C GLY A 186 19.53 6.02 2.52
N LYS A 187 18.32 6.57 2.38
CA LYS A 187 17.26 6.08 1.47
C LYS A 187 17.21 6.94 0.21
N PHE A 188 16.59 6.39 -0.83
CA PHE A 188 16.41 7.06 -2.14
C PHE A 188 17.72 7.40 -2.84
N VAL A 189 18.77 6.62 -2.58
CA VAL A 189 20.10 6.78 -3.19
C VAL A 189 20.05 6.22 -4.60
N PRO A 190 20.18 7.04 -5.67
CA PRO A 190 20.02 6.54 -7.03
C PRO A 190 21.09 5.50 -7.39
N HIS A 191 20.62 4.37 -7.94
CA HIS A 191 21.45 3.32 -8.54
C HIS A 191 21.01 3.10 -9.99
N SER A 192 21.89 2.51 -10.79
CA SER A 192 21.54 2.03 -12.14
C SER A 192 20.45 0.95 -12.08
N PRO A 193 19.65 0.77 -13.14
CA PRO A 193 18.66 -0.32 -13.20
C PRO A 193 19.26 -1.70 -12.93
N GLU A 194 20.49 -1.95 -13.39
CA GLU A 194 21.22 -3.20 -13.19
C GLU A 194 21.57 -3.41 -11.71
N GLU A 195 22.09 -2.39 -11.04
CA GLU A 195 22.36 -2.43 -9.59
C GLU A 195 21.07 -2.60 -8.78
N GLN A 196 19.99 -1.89 -9.14
CA GLN A 196 18.69 -2.05 -8.49
C GLN A 196 18.22 -3.51 -8.57
N LYS A 197 18.32 -4.13 -9.75
CA LYS A 197 17.97 -5.54 -9.94
C LYS A 197 18.86 -6.46 -9.10
N GLN A 198 20.17 -6.26 -9.11
CA GLN A 198 21.10 -7.07 -8.31
C GLN A 198 20.81 -6.99 -6.81
N ILE A 199 20.54 -5.78 -6.29
CA ILE A 199 20.16 -5.57 -4.89
C ILE A 199 18.86 -6.29 -4.56
N MET A 200 17.84 -6.22 -5.43
CA MET A 200 16.58 -6.93 -5.23
C MET A 200 16.74 -8.44 -5.28
N GLN A 201 17.55 -8.97 -6.21
CA GLN A 201 17.85 -10.39 -6.30
C GLN A 201 18.61 -10.89 -5.06
N GLU A 202 19.60 -10.14 -4.58
CA GLU A 202 20.31 -10.47 -3.33
C GLU A 202 19.34 -10.53 -2.15
N TYR A 203 18.52 -9.49 -1.98
CA TYR A 203 17.52 -9.44 -0.92
C TYR A 203 16.55 -10.63 -1.01
N CYS A 204 16.08 -10.98 -2.20
CA CYS A 204 15.07 -12.03 -2.37
C CYS A 204 15.59 -13.45 -2.15
N ARG A 205 16.91 -13.68 -2.11
CA ARG A 205 17.48 -15.02 -1.81
C ARG A 205 17.01 -15.60 -0.50
N GLN A 206 16.71 -14.74 0.49
CA GLN A 206 16.26 -15.19 1.81
C GLN A 206 14.92 -15.95 1.78
N PHE A 207 14.10 -15.73 0.76
CA PHE A 207 12.79 -16.38 0.63
C PHE A 207 12.88 -17.76 -0.03
N GLY A 208 14.00 -18.10 -0.68
CA GLY A 208 14.12 -19.35 -1.43
C GLY A 208 13.02 -19.51 -2.48
N LYS A 209 12.14 -20.51 -2.29
CA LYS A 209 10.97 -20.76 -3.15
C LYS A 209 9.65 -20.48 -2.43
N ASP A 210 9.70 -19.98 -1.20
CA ASP A 210 8.50 -19.70 -0.42
C ASP A 210 7.81 -18.44 -0.95
N LYS A 211 6.47 -18.45 -0.89
CA LYS A 211 5.66 -17.31 -1.31
C LYS A 211 5.87 -16.14 -0.36
N VAL A 212 5.87 -14.92 -0.88
CA VAL A 212 6.02 -13.68 -0.12
C VAL A 212 4.76 -12.84 -0.26
N ILE A 213 4.13 -12.50 0.86
CA ILE A 213 2.98 -11.62 0.91
C ILE A 213 3.46 -10.26 1.39
N CYS A 214 3.22 -9.23 0.57
CA CYS A 214 3.47 -7.85 0.93
C CYS A 214 2.17 -7.06 0.85
N TYR A 215 2.15 -5.87 1.45
CA TYR A 215 0.97 -5.02 1.49
C TYR A 215 1.29 -3.57 1.06
N CYS A 216 2.35 -3.44 0.26
CA CYS A 216 2.80 -2.20 -0.37
C CYS A 216 3.16 -2.44 -1.85
N HIS A 217 2.63 -1.63 -2.76
CA HIS A 217 2.92 -1.78 -4.19
C HIS A 217 4.39 -1.53 -4.58
N TYR A 218 5.14 -0.71 -3.82
CA TYR A 218 6.58 -0.52 -4.01
C TYR A 218 7.38 -1.75 -3.56
N CYS A 219 6.94 -2.39 -2.47
CA CYS A 219 7.54 -3.64 -2.00
C CYS A 219 7.30 -4.75 -3.02
N LEU A 220 6.07 -4.88 -3.52
CA LEU A 220 5.74 -5.85 -4.56
C LEU A 220 6.61 -5.66 -5.81
N GLU A 221 6.78 -4.42 -6.28
CA GLU A 221 7.65 -4.13 -7.43
C GLU A 221 9.09 -4.61 -7.18
N GLY A 222 9.66 -4.33 -6.00
CA GLY A 222 11.01 -4.79 -5.65
C GLY A 222 11.13 -6.30 -5.52
N LEU A 223 10.16 -6.96 -4.87
CA LEU A 223 10.15 -8.41 -4.71
C LEU A 223 10.08 -9.13 -6.06
N LEU A 224 9.20 -8.68 -6.95
CA LEU A 224 9.10 -9.24 -8.31
C LEU A 224 10.35 -8.94 -9.15
N MET A 225 10.96 -7.76 -8.99
CA MET A 225 12.24 -7.43 -9.64
C MET A 225 13.38 -8.34 -9.18
N GLY A 226 13.33 -8.81 -7.93
CA GLY A 226 14.24 -9.78 -7.35
C GLY A 226 13.87 -11.24 -7.61
N ASP A 227 12.91 -11.50 -8.52
CA ASP A 227 12.46 -12.83 -8.92
C ASP A 227 11.78 -13.65 -7.80
N ALA A 228 11.27 -13.02 -6.74
CA ALA A 228 10.49 -13.70 -5.69
C ALA A 228 9.07 -14.04 -6.16
N ASP A 229 8.51 -15.16 -5.69
CA ASP A 229 7.07 -15.47 -5.81
C ASP A 229 6.26 -14.60 -4.84
N ALA A 230 6.01 -13.35 -5.24
CA ALA A 230 5.38 -12.34 -4.40
C ALA A 230 3.97 -11.95 -4.84
N VAL A 231 3.10 -11.71 -3.86
CA VAL A 231 1.71 -11.25 -4.06
C VAL A 231 1.37 -10.10 -3.13
N HIS A 232 0.49 -9.20 -3.57
CA HIS A 232 -0.05 -8.15 -2.70
C HIS A 232 -1.23 -8.67 -1.90
N LEU A 233 -1.33 -8.33 -0.61
CA LEU A 233 -2.43 -8.74 0.27
C LEU A 233 -3.82 -8.41 -0.31
N ALA A 234 -3.96 -7.22 -0.92
CA ALA A 234 -5.18 -6.85 -1.67
C ALA A 234 -5.60 -7.89 -2.72
N GLN A 235 -4.67 -8.46 -3.47
CA GLN A 235 -4.98 -9.45 -4.51
C GLN A 235 -5.57 -10.71 -3.87
N MET A 236 -4.99 -11.16 -2.77
CA MET A 236 -5.50 -12.33 -2.04
C MET A 236 -6.91 -12.08 -1.51
N LEU A 237 -7.14 -10.92 -0.89
CA LEU A 237 -8.44 -10.59 -0.28
C LEU A 237 -9.56 -10.38 -1.30
N PHE A 238 -9.28 -9.79 -2.47
CA PHE A 238 -10.33 -9.35 -3.41
C PHE A 238 -10.37 -10.10 -4.74
N LEU A 239 -9.37 -10.94 -5.04
CA LEU A 239 -9.33 -11.75 -6.28
C LEU A 239 -9.43 -13.26 -6.02
N GLU A 240 -9.03 -13.75 -4.84
CA GLU A 240 -8.90 -15.20 -4.58
C GLU A 240 -10.00 -15.79 -3.66
N GLY A 241 -11.15 -15.12 -3.51
CA GLY A 241 -12.23 -15.57 -2.61
C GLY A 241 -13.65 -15.18 -3.03
N HIS A 242 -13.84 -14.70 -4.26
CA HIS A 242 -15.14 -14.21 -4.78
C HIS A 242 -15.39 -14.67 -6.21
#